data_AF-A0A431KUE6-F1
#
_entry.id   AF-A0A431KUE6-F1
#
_cell.length_a   1.000
_cell.length_b   1.000
_cell.length_c   1.000
_cell.angle_alpha   90.00
_cell.angle_beta   90.00
_cell.angle_gamma   90.00
#
_symmetry.space_group_name_H-M   'P 1'
#
loop_
_entity.id
_entity.type
_entity.pdbx_description
1 polymer ?
#
loop_
_entity_poly.entity_id
_entity_poly.type
_entity_poly.pdbx_seq_one_letter_code
_entity_poly.pdbx_strand_id
1 'polypeptide(L)'
;MPDSPQHVPNQILLMIKSATSDQEAAAAIAKCGGVIIKQNSNGRLRSVLIEAKDVESTIEQLKLSNCFDAIQPNYISKIPE
;
A
#
# COMPACT_ATOMS: atom_id res chain seq x y z
N MET A 1 8.08 -7.40 27.02
CA MET A 1 7.72 -6.24 26.17
C MET A 1 6.71 -6.76 25.16
N PRO A 2 5.59 -6.07 24.84
CA PRO A 2 4.79 -6.50 23.70
C PRO A 2 5.65 -6.36 22.45
N ASP A 3 5.77 -7.42 21.66
CA ASP A 3 6.54 -7.40 20.42
C ASP A 3 6.04 -6.26 19.53
N SER A 4 6.94 -5.39 19.11
CA SER A 4 6.63 -4.33 18.14
C SER A 4 5.95 -4.91 16.90
N PRO A 5 5.02 -4.19 16.26
CA PRO A 5 4.34 -4.66 15.05
C PRO A 5 5.36 -5.11 14.01
N GLN A 6 5.31 -6.39 13.64
CA GLN A 6 6.13 -6.91 12.56
C GLN A 6 5.45 -6.55 11.23
N HIS A 7 6.22 -6.03 10.28
CA HIS A 7 5.74 -5.81 8.92
C HIS A 7 6.23 -6.94 8.01
N VAL A 8 5.43 -7.27 6.99
CA VAL A 8 5.84 -8.15 5.91
C VAL A 8 6.93 -7.42 5.10
N PRO A 9 8.11 -8.02 4.89
CA PRO A 9 9.18 -7.39 4.12
C PRO A 9 8.68 -6.96 2.74
N ASN A 10 9.15 -5.80 2.28
CA ASN A 10 8.91 -5.28 0.93
C ASN A 10 7.44 -5.01 0.56
N GLN A 11 6.49 -5.12 1.49
CA GLN A 11 5.07 -4.96 1.16
C GLN A 11 4.46 -3.68 1.72
N ILE A 12 3.67 -3.01 0.89
CA ILE A 12 2.95 -1.77 1.22
C ILE A 12 1.47 -1.98 0.90
N LEU A 13 0.61 -1.62 1.83
CA LEU A 13 -0.83 -1.56 1.66
C LEU A 13 -1.26 -0.12 1.37
N LEU A 14 -1.98 0.05 0.26
CA LEU A 14 -2.47 1.32 -0.25
C LEU A 14 -3.99 1.33 -0.24
N MET A 15 -4.59 2.47 0.09
CA MET A 15 -5.99 2.76 -0.20
C MET A 15 -6.08 3.81 -1.30
N ILE A 16 -6.78 3.49 -2.38
CA ILE A 16 -6.97 4.40 -3.52
C ILE A 16 -8.06 5.43 -3.16
N LYS A 17 -7.80 6.71 -3.41
CA LYS A 17 -8.82 7.76 -3.23
C LYS A 17 -10.03 7.51 -4.11
N SER A 18 -11.23 7.81 -3.63
CA SER A 18 -12.47 7.64 -4.40
C SER A 18 -12.48 8.34 -5.76
N ALA A 19 -11.83 9.51 -5.87
CA ALA A 19 -11.74 10.27 -7.12
C ALA A 19 -10.68 9.73 -8.11
N THR A 20 -9.75 8.90 -7.66
CA THR A 20 -8.64 8.39 -8.45
C THR A 20 -9.07 7.15 -9.24
N SER A 21 -8.74 7.09 -10.53
CA SER A 21 -9.02 5.90 -11.35
C SER A 21 -8.01 4.78 -11.06
N ASP A 22 -8.39 3.53 -11.32
CA ASP A 22 -7.49 2.40 -11.12
C ASP A 22 -6.23 2.49 -12.03
N GLN A 23 -6.38 3.08 -13.23
CA GLN A 23 -5.27 3.33 -14.15
C GLN A 23 -4.31 4.40 -13.62
N GLU A 24 -4.82 5.49 -13.06
CA GLU A 24 -4.02 6.55 -12.45
C GLU A 24 -3.25 6.04 -11.23
N ALA A 25 -3.93 5.27 -10.35
CA ALA A 25 -3.29 4.62 -9.22
C ALA A 25 -2.18 3.64 -9.66
N ALA A 26 -2.45 2.82 -10.69
CA ALA A 26 -1.45 1.89 -11.24
C ALA A 26 -0.25 2.63 -11.85
N ALA A 27 -0.46 3.74 -12.54
CA ALA A 27 0.62 4.57 -13.08
C ALA A 27 1.47 5.19 -11.95
N ALA A 28 0.86 5.67 -10.88
CA ALA A 28 1.57 6.17 -9.70
C ALA A 28 2.41 5.08 -9.03
N ILE A 29 1.85 3.88 -8.86
CA ILE A 29 2.57 2.72 -8.29
C ILE A 29 3.78 2.34 -9.16
N ALA A 30 3.58 2.22 -10.47
CA ALA A 30 4.64 1.85 -11.41
C ALA A 30 5.77 2.89 -11.45
N LYS A 31 5.44 4.19 -11.39
CA LYS A 31 6.43 5.29 -11.34
C LYS A 31 7.37 5.19 -10.13
N CYS A 32 6.88 4.63 -9.03
CA CYS A 32 7.65 4.45 -7.79
C CYS A 32 8.34 3.07 -7.69
N GLY A 33 8.35 2.30 -8.78
CA GLY A 33 8.94 0.95 -8.81
C GLY A 33 8.15 -0.11 -8.03
N GLY A 34 6.90 0.18 -7.66
CA GLY A 34 6.02 -0.76 -7.01
C GLY A 34 5.42 -1.77 -7.98
N VAL A 35 5.24 -3.01 -7.53
CA VAL A 35 4.59 -4.09 -8.28
C VAL A 35 3.29 -4.46 -7.58
N ILE A 36 2.16 -4.43 -8.29
CA ILE A 36 0.86 -4.80 -7.72
C ILE A 36 0.81 -6.32 -7.50
N ILE A 37 0.58 -6.73 -6.24
CA ILE A 37 0.42 -8.14 -5.85
C ILE A 37 -1.07 -8.51 -5.81
N LYS A 38 -1.89 -7.63 -5.23
CA LYS A 38 -3.32 -7.88 -5.03
C LYS A 38 -4.10 -6.58 -5.04
N GLN A 39 -5.29 -6.62 -5.63
CA GLN A 39 -6.27 -5.54 -5.56
C GLN A 39 -7.52 -6.06 -4.84
N ASN A 40 -8.08 -5.26 -3.94
CA ASN A 40 -9.34 -5.54 -3.29
C ASN A 40 -10.29 -4.36 -3.49
N SER A 41 -11.54 -4.67 -3.82
CA SER A 41 -12.61 -3.67 -3.89
C SER A 41 -13.87 -4.27 -3.27
N ASN A 42 -14.55 -3.49 -2.42
CA ASN A 42 -15.83 -3.90 -1.82
C ASN A 42 -16.94 -2.86 -2.04
N GLY A 43 -16.83 -2.05 -3.12
CA GLY A 43 -17.80 -1.02 -3.48
C GLY A 43 -17.72 0.27 -2.64
N ARG A 44 -17.07 0.24 -1.48
CA ARG A 44 -16.80 1.43 -0.64
C ARG A 44 -15.32 1.73 -0.50
N LEU A 45 -14.49 0.68 -0.52
CA LEU A 45 -13.06 0.77 -0.32
C LEU A 45 -12.36 0.07 -1.46
N ARG A 46 -11.34 0.74 -2.01
CA ARG A 46 -10.41 0.17 -2.98
C ARG A 46 -9.03 0.17 -2.37
N SER A 47 -8.45 -1.01 -2.22
CA SER A 47 -7.09 -1.16 -1.70
C SER A 47 -6.21 -1.99 -2.62
N VAL A 48 -4.92 -1.70 -2.58
CA VAL A 48 -3.91 -2.38 -3.36
C VAL A 48 -2.77 -2.78 -2.45
N LEU A 49 -2.37 -4.04 -2.51
CA LEU A 49 -1.14 -4.53 -1.93
C LEU A 49 -0.07 -4.51 -3.01
N ILE A 50 1.05 -3.87 -2.73
CA ILE A 50 2.20 -3.77 -3.64
C ILE A 50 3.47 -4.34 -3.00
N GLU A 51 4.40 -4.77 -3.84
CA GLU A 51 5.78 -5.06 -3.47
C GLU A 51 6.71 -3.93 -3.93
N ALA A 52 7.66 -3.55 -3.09
CA ALA A 52 8.67 -2.55 -3.38
C ALA A 52 10.01 -2.94 -2.73
N LYS A 53 11.12 -2.77 -3.46
CA LYS A 53 12.47 -3.08 -2.95
C LYS A 53 12.89 -2.20 -1.77
N ASP A 54 12.48 -0.94 -1.80
CA ASP A 54 12.74 0.05 -0.74
C ASP A 54 11.41 0.62 -0.29
N VAL A 55 10.89 0.08 0.83
CA VAL A 55 9.57 0.42 1.34
C VAL A 55 9.48 1.89 1.73
N GLU A 56 10.48 2.42 2.43
CA GLU A 56 10.45 3.81 2.91
C GLU A 56 10.49 4.79 1.75
N SER A 57 11.42 4.60 0.81
CA SER A 57 11.55 5.46 -0.37
C SER A 57 10.29 5.40 -1.23
N THR A 58 9.73 4.22 -1.47
CA THR A 58 8.48 4.08 -2.23
C THR A 58 7.30 4.75 -1.52
N ILE A 59 7.17 4.64 -0.19
CA ILE A 59 6.13 5.34 0.56
C ILE A 59 6.24 6.87 0.39
N GLU A 60 7.45 7.43 0.54
CA GLU A 60 7.65 8.86 0.38
C GLU A 60 7.29 9.35 -1.03
N GLN A 61 7.62 8.58 -2.07
CA GLN A 61 7.22 8.93 -3.43
C GLN A 61 5.70 8.80 -3.67
N LEU A 62 5.06 7.77 -3.11
CA LEU A 62 3.62 7.57 -3.26
C LEU A 62 2.80 8.69 -2.59
N LYS A 63 3.28 9.24 -1.46
CA LYS A 63 2.66 10.41 -0.80
C LYS A 63 2.57 11.63 -1.72
N LEU A 64 3.47 11.76 -2.70
CA LEU A 64 3.48 12.87 -3.66
C LEU A 64 2.42 12.74 -4.77
N SER A 65 1.91 11.53 -5.02
CA SER A 65 1.00 11.25 -6.15
C SER A 65 -0.44 11.72 -5.96
N ASN A 66 -0.83 12.10 -4.73
CA ASN A 66 -2.21 12.46 -4.33
C ASN A 66 -3.28 11.37 -4.63
N CYS A 67 -2.88 10.18 -5.10
CA CYS A 67 -3.74 9.08 -5.55
C CYS A 67 -4.29 8.21 -4.41
N PHE A 68 -3.74 8.35 -3.21
CA PHE A 68 -3.99 7.43 -2.09
C PHE A 68 -4.51 8.16 -0.84
N ASP A 69 -5.54 7.59 -0.21
CA ASP A 69 -6.07 8.08 1.08
C ASP A 69 -5.23 7.58 2.26
N ALA A 70 -4.65 6.38 2.13
CA ALA A 70 -3.78 5.79 3.12
C ALA A 70 -2.64 5.00 2.45
N ILE A 71 -1.45 5.08 3.07
CA ILE A 71 -0.23 4.41 2.64
C ILE A 71 0.42 3.87 3.91
N GLN A 72 0.64 2.55 3.99
CA GLN A 72 1.31 1.95 5.14
C GLN A 72 2.09 0.68 4.77
N PRO A 73 3.16 0.34 5.51
CA PRO A 73 3.73 -1.00 5.46
C PRO A 73 2.66 -2.07 5.74
N ASN A 74 2.78 -3.24 5.13
CA ASN A 74 1.86 -4.33 5.40
C ASN A 74 2.18 -4.96 6.76
N TYR A 75 1.36 -4.73 7.78
CA TYR A 75 1.58 -5.25 9.13
C TYR A 75 0.99 -6.64 9.35
N ILE A 76 1.72 -7.48 10.09
CA ILE A 76 1.28 -8.81 10.53
C ILE A 76 0.51 -8.65 11.84
N SER A 77 -0.77 -9.04 11.85
CA SER A 77 -1.56 -9.14 13.07
C SER A 77 -1.44 -10.54 13.67
N LYS A 78 -1.03 -10.65 14.93
CA LYS A 78 -1.07 -11.91 15.69
C LYS A 78 -2.50 -12.15 16.19
N ILE A 79 -3.00 -13.37 16.07
CA ILE A 79 -4.26 -13.78 16.72
C ILE A 79 -3.92 -14.04 18.20
N PRO A 80 -4.61 -13.39 19.15
CA PRO A 80 -4.41 -13.68 20.57
C PRO A 80 -4.72 -15.15 20.88
N GLU A 81 -3.93 -15.75 21.77
CA GLU A 81 -4.22 -17.09 22.33
C GLU A 81 -5.49 -17.09 23.17
#